data_AF-A0A372MJA8-F1
#
_entry.id   AF-A0A372MJA8-F1
#
_cell.length_a   1.000
_cell.length_b   1.000
_cell.length_c   1.000
_cell.angle_alpha   90.00
_cell.angle_beta   90.00
_cell.angle_gamma   90.00
#
_symmetry.space_group_name_H-M   'P 1'
#
loop_
_entity.id
_entity.type
_entity.pdbx_description
1 polymer ?
#
loop_
_entity_poly.entity_id
_entity_poly.type
_entity_poly.pdbx_seq_one_letter_code
_entity_poly.pdbx_strand_id
1 'polypeptide(L)'
;MDSNAFGLDTGQLRAIEDFLQSNTLGRDHAKRVADLSASISYRDTGKTATILNDALQSFGVLYPLVLIRETEDAVISVYEKAGIDDAVRDATLSDVRLWVDQYASQHNGAIGLDQVFWICRHLCANILRLGRLQFEPKVFGYPYQIFLNLKDDMMIMFANRGLFCDEDGYLTSDQNAVFRTTLLEDTNHITGHLVDTKLGIIEKEETQKIKTELLRILGPETSVLHLHIPSGSPLTPSSVDDSLTLAKAYFPSISIVACSSWLLDPALDLVASQESNTRDFMHRFKKFPVSYTVPQIYERVFGFGLGETEVLTYNATTSLQKKVQQALKNGVKFHTTGGYLINL
;
A
#
# COMPACT_ATOMS: atom_id res chain seq x y z
N MET A 1 -29.61 15.99 -9.14
CA MET A 1 -28.60 16.51 -8.20
C MET A 1 -27.31 15.90 -8.66
N ASP A 2 -26.39 16.72 -9.17
CA ASP A 2 -25.12 16.25 -9.71
C ASP A 2 -24.32 15.64 -8.55
N SER A 3 -24.44 14.32 -8.38
CA SER A 3 -23.60 13.62 -7.42
C SER A 3 -22.15 13.79 -7.88
N ASN A 4 -21.30 14.19 -6.95
CA ASN A 4 -19.86 14.28 -7.15
C ASN A 4 -19.18 13.28 -6.20
N ALA A 5 -19.60 12.01 -6.26
CA ALA A 5 -19.12 10.96 -5.37
C ALA A 5 -17.58 10.78 -5.46
N PHE A 6 -16.99 11.15 -6.59
CA PHE A 6 -15.55 11.05 -6.85
C PHE A 6 -14.75 12.31 -6.49
N GLY A 7 -15.41 13.40 -6.07
CA GLY A 7 -14.76 14.66 -5.69
C GLY A 7 -14.09 15.43 -6.85
N LEU A 8 -14.51 15.21 -8.08
CA LEU A 8 -13.97 15.89 -9.26
C LEU A 8 -14.36 17.38 -9.30
N ASP A 9 -13.50 18.26 -9.81
CA ASP A 9 -13.87 19.67 -9.98
C ASP A 9 -14.61 19.91 -11.30
N THR A 10 -15.10 21.14 -11.46
CA THR A 10 -15.82 21.59 -12.65
C THR A 10 -15.00 21.45 -13.94
N GLY A 11 -13.68 21.61 -13.90
CA GLY A 11 -12.82 21.45 -15.07
C GLY A 11 -12.68 19.98 -15.49
N GLN A 12 -12.50 19.10 -14.51
CA GLN A 12 -12.45 17.65 -14.69
C GLN A 12 -13.79 17.08 -15.19
N LEU A 13 -14.90 17.52 -14.60
CA LEU A 13 -16.25 17.12 -15.04
C LEU A 13 -16.52 17.58 -16.47
N ARG A 14 -16.18 18.83 -16.81
CA ARG A 14 -16.33 19.33 -18.19
C ARG A 14 -15.49 18.53 -19.18
N ALA A 15 -14.25 18.18 -18.85
CA ALA A 15 -13.41 17.38 -19.73
C ALA A 15 -14.02 15.99 -20.01
N ILE A 16 -14.65 15.37 -19.01
CA ILE A 16 -15.39 14.11 -19.17
C ILE A 16 -16.60 14.30 -20.09
N GLU A 17 -17.39 15.35 -19.88
CA GLU A 17 -18.56 15.69 -20.71
C GLU A 17 -18.18 15.96 -22.17
N ASP A 18 -17.12 16.74 -22.40
CA ASP A 18 -16.60 17.04 -23.74
C ASP A 18 -16.11 15.76 -24.44
N PHE A 19 -15.48 14.83 -23.69
CA PHE A 19 -15.08 13.54 -24.24
C PHE A 19 -16.29 12.67 -24.62
N LEU A 20 -17.32 12.63 -23.77
CA LEU A 20 -18.56 11.89 -24.04
C LEU A 20 -19.30 12.40 -25.29
N GLN A 21 -19.27 13.71 -25.54
CA GLN A 21 -19.88 14.32 -26.72
C GLN A 21 -19.03 14.14 -27.99
N SER A 22 -17.79 13.70 -27.86
CA SER A 22 -16.92 13.44 -29.01
C SER A 22 -17.21 12.08 -29.66
N ASN A 23 -16.95 11.94 -30.97
CA ASN A 23 -17.07 10.67 -31.69
C ASN A 23 -15.95 9.65 -31.38
N THR A 24 -15.27 9.78 -30.23
CA THR A 24 -14.06 9.00 -29.88
C THR A 24 -14.33 7.75 -29.03
N LEU A 25 -15.56 7.58 -28.53
CA LEU A 25 -15.93 6.50 -27.60
C LEU A 25 -15.82 5.07 -28.19
N GLY A 26 -15.81 4.95 -29.52
CA GLY A 26 -15.83 3.67 -30.24
C GLY A 26 -17.18 2.94 -30.18
N ARG A 27 -17.39 1.92 -31.03
CA ARG A 27 -18.69 1.23 -31.15
C ARG A 27 -19.07 0.40 -29.91
N ASP A 28 -18.09 -0.08 -29.16
CA ASP A 28 -18.31 -0.97 -28.01
C ASP A 28 -18.35 -0.23 -26.65
N HIS A 29 -18.53 1.09 -26.64
CA HIS A 29 -18.54 1.87 -25.41
C HIS A 29 -19.61 1.39 -24.41
N ALA A 30 -20.87 1.25 -24.86
CA ALA A 30 -21.96 0.78 -24.01
C ALA A 30 -21.69 -0.61 -23.42
N LYS A 31 -21.02 -1.48 -24.18
CA LYS A 31 -20.58 -2.79 -23.69
C LYS A 31 -19.53 -2.66 -22.60
N ARG A 32 -18.52 -1.79 -22.75
CA ARG A 32 -17.51 -1.54 -21.71
C ARG A 32 -18.13 -1.00 -20.43
N VAL A 33 -19.07 -0.07 -20.53
CA VAL A 33 -19.82 0.45 -19.36
C VAL A 33 -20.58 -0.68 -18.66
N ALA A 34 -21.31 -1.51 -19.40
CA ALA A 34 -22.03 -2.65 -18.83
C ALA A 34 -21.11 -3.69 -18.18
N ASP A 35 -19.99 -4.04 -18.84
CA ASP A 35 -19.02 -5.00 -18.33
C ASP A 35 -18.32 -4.48 -17.06
N LEU A 36 -18.01 -3.17 -17.00
CA LEU A 36 -17.43 -2.51 -15.84
C LEU A 36 -18.42 -2.43 -14.67
N SER A 37 -19.66 -2.00 -14.92
CA SER A 37 -20.72 -1.99 -13.90
C SER A 37 -20.94 -3.37 -13.29
N ALA A 38 -20.91 -4.42 -14.12
CA ALA A 38 -21.00 -5.80 -13.66
C ALA A 38 -19.79 -6.18 -12.79
N SER A 39 -18.55 -5.91 -13.23
CA SER A 39 -17.36 -6.27 -12.43
C SER A 39 -17.32 -5.54 -11.09
N ILE A 40 -17.72 -4.27 -11.04
CA ILE A 40 -17.86 -3.48 -9.81
C ILE A 40 -18.90 -4.10 -8.89
N SER A 41 -20.07 -4.45 -9.42
CA SER A 41 -21.16 -5.07 -8.64
C SER A 41 -20.76 -6.41 -8.00
N TYR A 42 -19.88 -7.17 -8.66
CA TYR A 42 -19.30 -8.41 -8.12
C TYR A 42 -18.07 -8.19 -7.24
N ARG A 43 -17.64 -6.94 -7.03
CA ARG A 43 -16.41 -6.55 -6.32
C ARG A 43 -15.16 -7.22 -6.90
N ASP A 44 -15.16 -7.48 -8.21
CA ASP A 44 -14.05 -8.11 -8.92
C ASP A 44 -13.01 -7.07 -9.30
N THR A 45 -12.06 -6.82 -8.39
CA THR A 45 -10.95 -5.88 -8.59
C THR A 45 -10.11 -6.23 -9.82
N GLY A 46 -9.90 -7.53 -10.10
CA GLY A 46 -9.05 -7.99 -11.20
C GLY A 46 -9.66 -7.65 -12.55
N LYS A 47 -10.92 -8.03 -12.76
CA LYS A 47 -11.65 -7.71 -14.00
C LYS A 47 -11.87 -6.21 -14.15
N THR A 48 -12.20 -5.50 -13.07
CA THR A 48 -12.35 -4.03 -13.08
C THR A 48 -11.06 -3.35 -13.52
N ALA A 49 -9.91 -3.79 -13.00
CA ALA A 49 -8.60 -3.26 -13.41
C ALA A 49 -8.30 -3.53 -14.89
N THR A 50 -8.54 -4.75 -15.38
CA THR A 50 -8.32 -5.10 -16.78
C THR A 50 -9.14 -4.22 -17.71
N ILE A 51 -10.44 -4.04 -17.44
CA ILE A 51 -11.31 -3.20 -18.28
C ILE A 51 -10.81 -1.75 -18.31
N LEU A 52 -10.47 -1.17 -17.15
CA LEU A 52 -9.97 0.20 -17.08
C LEU A 52 -8.59 0.36 -17.74
N ASN A 53 -7.71 -0.64 -17.62
CA ASN A 53 -6.42 -0.62 -18.28
C ASN A 53 -6.55 -0.75 -19.80
N ASP A 54 -7.39 -1.65 -20.30
CA ASP A 54 -7.64 -1.80 -21.74
C ASP A 54 -8.22 -0.49 -22.32
N ALA A 55 -9.12 0.16 -21.56
CA ALA A 55 -9.65 1.48 -21.85
C ALA A 55 -8.56 2.56 -21.91
N LEU A 56 -7.69 2.61 -20.90
CA LEU A 56 -6.54 3.51 -20.84
C LEU A 56 -5.61 3.33 -22.05
N GLN A 57 -5.24 2.10 -22.39
CA GLN A 57 -4.33 1.80 -23.50
C GLN A 57 -4.95 2.09 -24.88
N SER A 58 -6.25 1.86 -25.03
CA SER A 58 -6.92 1.98 -26.33
C SER A 58 -7.42 3.39 -26.66
N PHE A 59 -7.79 4.17 -25.64
CA PHE A 59 -8.48 5.46 -25.83
C PHE A 59 -7.80 6.62 -25.09
N GLY A 60 -6.72 6.35 -24.34
CA GLY A 60 -5.94 7.36 -23.64
C GLY A 60 -6.41 7.65 -22.21
N VAL A 61 -5.66 8.52 -21.54
CA VAL A 61 -5.69 8.75 -20.08
C VAL A 61 -6.98 9.33 -19.52
N LEU A 62 -7.80 9.97 -20.35
CA LEU A 62 -9.09 10.53 -19.91
C LEU A 62 -10.22 9.47 -19.92
N TYR A 63 -10.12 8.45 -20.77
CA TYR A 63 -11.20 7.49 -20.97
C TYR A 63 -11.54 6.63 -19.73
N PRO A 64 -10.59 6.22 -18.87
CA PRO A 64 -10.93 5.58 -17.60
C PRO A 64 -11.88 6.42 -16.73
N LEU A 65 -11.70 7.75 -16.69
CA LEU A 65 -12.58 8.65 -15.92
C LEU A 65 -13.99 8.72 -16.51
N VAL A 66 -14.11 8.66 -17.83
CA VAL A 66 -15.40 8.57 -18.52
C VAL A 66 -16.14 7.31 -18.10
N LEU A 67 -15.47 6.15 -18.14
CA LEU A 67 -16.07 4.89 -17.71
C LEU A 67 -16.46 4.92 -16.21
N ILE A 68 -15.58 5.44 -15.35
CA ILE A 68 -15.88 5.56 -13.91
C ILE A 68 -17.14 6.41 -13.69
N ARG A 69 -17.26 7.54 -14.39
CA ARG A 69 -18.44 8.42 -14.29
C ARG A 69 -19.72 7.73 -14.77
N GLU A 70 -19.67 7.05 -15.91
CA GLU A 70 -20.83 6.32 -16.47
C GLU A 70 -21.24 5.09 -15.63
N THR A 71 -20.39 4.65 -14.69
CA THR A 71 -20.67 3.52 -13.77
C THR A 71 -20.93 3.95 -12.33
N GLU A 72 -21.14 5.24 -12.06
CA GLU A 72 -21.31 5.78 -10.71
C GLU A 72 -22.42 5.06 -9.92
N ASP A 73 -23.56 4.78 -10.54
CA ASP A 73 -24.66 4.06 -9.89
C ASP A 73 -24.25 2.66 -9.41
N ALA A 74 -23.44 1.94 -10.20
CA ALA A 74 -22.93 0.63 -9.82
C ALA A 74 -21.93 0.74 -8.64
N VAL A 75 -21.09 1.79 -8.64
CA VAL A 75 -20.18 2.08 -7.54
C VAL A 75 -20.97 2.40 -6.27
N ILE A 76 -21.91 3.34 -6.31
CA ILE A 76 -22.72 3.71 -5.13
C ILE A 76 -23.47 2.48 -4.60
N SER A 77 -24.09 1.69 -5.49
CA SER A 77 -24.83 0.48 -5.10
C SER A 77 -23.95 -0.56 -4.40
N VAL A 78 -22.66 -0.69 -4.75
CA VAL A 78 -21.79 -1.67 -4.10
C VAL A 78 -21.47 -1.28 -2.66
N TYR A 79 -21.33 0.01 -2.37
CA TYR A 79 -21.13 0.52 -1.01
C TYR A 79 -22.38 0.36 -0.16
N GLU A 80 -23.56 0.69 -0.71
CA GLU A 80 -24.85 0.51 -0.03
C GLU A 80 -25.10 -0.95 0.33
N LYS A 81 -24.87 -1.88 -0.62
CA LYS A 81 -25.03 -3.34 -0.38
C LYS A 81 -24.04 -3.87 0.64
N ALA A 82 -22.86 -3.26 0.76
CA ALA A 82 -21.87 -3.59 1.77
C ALA A 82 -22.15 -2.96 3.14
N GLY A 83 -23.20 -2.13 3.27
CA GLY A 83 -23.55 -1.44 4.50
C GLY A 83 -22.53 -0.37 4.90
N ILE A 84 -21.84 0.24 3.93
CA ILE A 84 -20.84 1.28 4.17
C ILE A 84 -21.51 2.65 4.10
N ASP A 85 -21.32 3.46 5.13
CA ASP A 85 -21.89 4.81 5.22
C ASP A 85 -21.38 5.74 4.11
N ASP A 86 -22.25 6.66 3.66
CA ASP A 86 -21.94 7.65 2.63
C ASP A 86 -20.65 8.44 2.92
N ALA A 87 -20.43 8.84 4.17
CA ALA A 87 -19.22 9.57 4.54
C ALA A 87 -17.93 8.75 4.32
N VAL A 88 -17.95 7.44 4.60
CA VAL A 88 -16.81 6.56 4.35
C VAL A 88 -16.68 6.26 2.86
N ARG A 89 -17.79 6.06 2.15
CA ARG A 89 -17.79 5.93 0.68
C ARG A 89 -17.14 7.15 0.05
N ASP A 90 -17.62 8.35 0.34
CA ASP A 90 -17.17 9.59 -0.29
C ASP A 90 -15.69 9.87 0.06
N ALA A 91 -15.29 9.63 1.32
CA ALA A 91 -13.88 9.71 1.72
C ALA A 91 -13.01 8.71 0.94
N THR A 92 -13.50 7.48 0.72
CA THR A 92 -12.79 6.45 -0.03
C THR A 92 -12.70 6.81 -1.52
N LEU A 93 -13.79 7.24 -2.13
CA LEU A 93 -13.86 7.59 -3.55
C LEU A 93 -13.14 8.90 -3.88
N SER A 94 -12.86 9.76 -2.90
CA SER A 94 -12.03 10.96 -3.08
C SER A 94 -10.61 10.66 -3.58
N ASP A 95 -10.13 9.41 -3.45
CA ASP A 95 -8.86 9.00 -4.04
C ASP A 95 -8.88 9.06 -5.57
N VAL A 96 -10.04 8.92 -6.23
CA VAL A 96 -10.15 9.13 -7.68
C VAL A 96 -9.63 10.52 -8.03
N ARG A 97 -10.17 11.55 -7.38
CA ARG A 97 -9.71 12.93 -7.55
C ARG A 97 -8.23 13.11 -7.24
N LEU A 98 -7.76 12.54 -6.13
CA LEU A 98 -6.35 12.62 -5.72
C LEU A 98 -5.42 12.15 -6.85
N TRP A 99 -5.75 11.03 -7.50
CA TRP A 99 -4.93 10.49 -8.57
C TRP A 99 -5.07 11.23 -9.91
N VAL A 100 -6.21 11.89 -10.17
CA VAL A 100 -6.33 12.83 -11.30
C VAL A 100 -5.44 14.06 -11.09
N ASP A 101 -5.43 14.63 -9.89
CA ASP A 101 -4.56 15.76 -9.57
C ASP A 101 -3.08 15.38 -9.62
N GLN A 102 -2.75 14.18 -9.12
CA GLN A 102 -1.40 13.63 -9.19
C GLN A 102 -0.95 13.47 -10.65
N TYR A 103 -1.80 12.94 -11.52
CA TYR A 103 -1.53 12.84 -12.95
C TYR A 103 -1.29 14.23 -13.57
N ALA A 104 -2.18 15.18 -13.30
CA ALA A 104 -2.05 16.55 -13.82
C ALA A 104 -0.75 17.23 -13.38
N SER A 105 -0.33 17.04 -12.12
CA SER A 105 0.92 17.60 -11.59
C SER A 105 2.18 17.10 -12.32
N GLN A 106 2.11 15.91 -12.93
CA GLN A 106 3.20 15.26 -13.65
C GLN A 106 3.14 15.50 -15.16
N HIS A 107 1.99 15.92 -15.68
CA HIS A 107 1.72 16.01 -17.12
C HIS A 107 1.30 17.42 -17.52
N ASN A 108 1.95 18.46 -16.97
CA ASN A 108 1.73 19.87 -17.33
C ASN A 108 0.25 20.30 -17.25
N GLY A 109 -0.49 19.79 -16.27
CA GLY A 109 -1.90 20.11 -16.06
C GLY A 109 -2.89 19.29 -16.91
N ALA A 110 -2.43 18.29 -17.68
CA ALA A 110 -3.32 17.42 -18.43
C ALA A 110 -4.24 16.61 -17.49
N ILE A 111 -5.51 16.46 -17.85
CA ILE A 111 -6.49 15.70 -17.08
C ILE A 111 -6.46 14.24 -17.54
N GLY A 112 -6.24 13.33 -16.60
CA GLY A 112 -6.18 11.90 -16.88
C GLY A 112 -6.04 11.06 -15.61
N LEU A 113 -6.18 9.75 -15.76
CA LEU A 113 -6.03 8.77 -14.71
C LEU A 113 -5.27 7.55 -15.25
N ASP A 114 -4.08 7.29 -14.73
CA ASP A 114 -3.26 6.13 -15.09
C ASP A 114 -3.15 5.07 -13.98
N GLN A 115 -3.48 5.42 -12.73
CA GLN A 115 -3.48 4.51 -11.58
C GLN A 115 -4.71 3.60 -11.50
N VAL A 116 -5.11 3.02 -12.63
CA VAL A 116 -6.35 2.22 -12.75
C VAL A 116 -6.33 0.94 -11.89
N PHE A 117 -5.17 0.31 -11.72
CA PHE A 117 -4.98 -0.86 -10.85
C PHE A 117 -5.08 -0.55 -9.34
N TRP A 118 -4.92 0.73 -8.97
CA TRP A 118 -5.15 1.20 -7.61
C TRP A 118 -6.61 1.58 -7.41
N ILE A 119 -7.15 2.40 -8.32
CA ILE A 119 -8.51 2.93 -8.23
C ILE A 119 -9.57 1.83 -8.29
N CYS A 120 -9.36 0.74 -9.03
CA CYS A 120 -10.32 -0.36 -9.09
C CYS A 120 -10.70 -0.94 -7.71
N ARG A 121 -9.78 -0.90 -6.73
CA ARG A 121 -10.04 -1.34 -5.35
C ARG A 121 -11.11 -0.47 -4.66
N HIS A 122 -11.09 0.82 -4.95
CA HIS A 122 -12.01 1.83 -4.41
C HIS A 122 -13.37 1.70 -5.06
N LEU A 123 -13.43 1.53 -6.38
CA LEU A 123 -14.68 1.33 -7.10
C LEU A 123 -15.42 0.06 -6.62
N CYS A 124 -14.67 -1.00 -6.29
CA CYS A 124 -15.20 -2.26 -5.78
C CYS A 124 -15.44 -2.31 -4.26
N ALA A 125 -15.29 -1.18 -3.54
CA ALA A 125 -15.37 -1.11 -2.07
C ALA A 125 -14.47 -2.15 -1.34
N ASN A 126 -13.35 -2.56 -1.95
CA ASN A 126 -12.43 -3.54 -1.38
C ASN A 126 -11.35 -2.90 -0.49
N ILE A 127 -11.20 -1.58 -0.59
CA ILE A 127 -10.41 -0.74 0.31
C ILE A 127 -11.32 0.35 0.86
N LEU A 128 -11.18 0.70 2.13
CA LEU A 128 -11.94 1.78 2.77
C LEU A 128 -11.00 2.80 3.40
N ARG A 129 -11.28 4.09 3.18
CA ARG A 129 -10.61 5.18 3.91
C ARG A 129 -11.35 5.44 5.22
N LEU A 130 -10.69 5.10 6.33
CA LEU A 130 -11.20 5.27 7.68
C LEU A 130 -10.33 6.29 8.39
N GLY A 131 -10.78 7.56 8.39
CA GLY A 131 -9.99 8.69 8.87
C GLY A 131 -8.84 9.05 7.92
N ARG A 132 -7.61 9.03 8.46
CA ARG A 132 -6.38 9.38 7.73
C ARG A 132 -5.84 8.22 6.91
N LEU A 133 -6.14 6.99 7.27
CA LEU A 133 -5.57 5.78 6.67
C LEU A 133 -6.62 5.02 5.85
N GLN A 134 -6.13 4.13 5.00
CA GLN A 134 -6.94 3.22 4.21
C GLN A 134 -6.68 1.78 4.61
N PHE A 135 -7.70 0.95 4.59
CA PHE A 135 -7.64 -0.44 5.03
C PHE A 135 -8.26 -1.37 4.00
N GLU A 136 -7.54 -2.44 3.68
CA GLU A 136 -7.94 -3.46 2.71
C GLU A 136 -7.85 -4.85 3.35
N PRO A 137 -8.97 -5.53 3.63
CA PRO A 137 -8.96 -6.89 4.16
C PRO A 137 -8.39 -7.88 3.15
N LYS A 138 -7.24 -8.49 3.47
CA LYS A 138 -6.55 -9.48 2.63
C LYS A 138 -5.80 -10.49 3.48
N VAL A 139 -5.27 -11.54 2.86
CA VAL A 139 -4.28 -12.40 3.53
C VAL A 139 -2.96 -11.65 3.73
N PHE A 140 -2.19 -12.02 4.76
CA PHE A 140 -0.90 -11.40 5.08
C PHE A 140 0.04 -11.46 3.88
N GLY A 141 0.14 -12.61 3.22
CA GLY A 141 0.84 -12.79 1.94
C GLY A 141 2.37 -12.68 1.99
N TYR A 142 2.96 -12.18 3.08
CA TYR A 142 4.41 -12.12 3.23
C TYR A 142 4.97 -13.45 3.74
N PRO A 143 6.22 -13.81 3.38
CA PRO A 143 6.82 -15.10 3.68
C PRO A 143 7.38 -15.16 5.10
N TYR A 144 6.56 -14.83 6.09
CA TYR A 144 6.93 -14.82 7.49
C TYR A 144 5.86 -15.45 8.36
N GLN A 145 6.29 -15.92 9.54
CA GLN A 145 5.42 -16.45 10.57
C GLN A 145 5.71 -15.75 11.89
N ILE A 146 4.66 -15.33 12.59
CA ILE A 146 4.76 -14.67 13.89
C ILE A 146 4.18 -15.60 14.94
N PHE A 147 4.94 -15.78 16.01
CA PHE A 147 4.59 -16.58 17.17
C PHE A 147 4.61 -15.72 18.42
N LEU A 148 3.66 -15.95 19.32
CA LEU A 148 3.74 -15.50 20.70
C LEU A 148 4.54 -16.53 21.49
N ASN A 149 5.62 -16.10 22.15
CA ASN A 149 6.32 -16.91 23.12
C ASN A 149 5.56 -16.91 24.45
N LEU A 150 5.04 -18.08 24.83
CA LEU A 150 4.19 -18.25 26.00
C LEU A 150 4.97 -18.14 27.32
N LYS A 151 6.30 -18.10 27.29
CA LYS A 151 7.13 -17.94 28.49
C LYS A 151 7.28 -16.50 28.95
N ASP A 152 7.36 -15.57 28.01
CA ASP A 152 7.73 -14.17 28.26
C ASP A 152 6.83 -13.17 27.52
N ASP A 153 5.76 -13.65 26.89
CA ASP A 153 4.78 -12.88 26.11
C ASP A 153 5.40 -12.07 24.95
N MET A 154 6.61 -12.43 24.50
CA MET A 154 7.29 -11.76 23.41
C MET A 154 6.86 -12.33 22.05
N MET A 155 6.64 -11.42 21.08
CA MET A 155 6.43 -11.82 19.70
C MET A 155 7.76 -12.15 19.03
N ILE A 156 7.82 -13.32 18.39
CA ILE A 156 8.97 -13.83 17.65
C ILE A 156 8.55 -14.04 16.21
N MET A 157 9.39 -13.59 15.28
CA MET A 157 9.09 -13.67 13.85
C MET A 157 10.16 -14.52 13.17
N PHE A 158 9.72 -15.58 12.50
CA PHE A 158 10.57 -16.42 11.65
C PHE A 158 10.38 -16.05 10.18
N ALA A 159 11.48 -16.03 9.44
CA ALA A 159 11.44 -16.04 7.98
C ALA A 159 11.10 -17.44 7.47
N ASN A 160 10.20 -17.52 6.48
CA ASN A 160 9.93 -18.80 5.80
C ASN A 160 11.17 -19.28 5.06
N ARG A 161 11.24 -20.59 4.80
CA ARG A 161 12.31 -21.20 4.02
C ARG A 161 12.41 -20.61 2.62
N GLY A 162 13.64 -20.39 2.18
CA GLY A 162 14.00 -20.24 0.78
C GLY A 162 14.22 -18.81 0.32
N LEU A 163 14.18 -17.83 1.23
CA LEU A 163 14.42 -16.42 0.95
C LEU A 163 15.92 -16.16 0.81
N PHE A 164 16.29 -15.46 -0.26
CA PHE A 164 17.66 -15.04 -0.52
C PHE A 164 17.95 -13.74 0.21
N CYS A 165 19.00 -13.75 1.03
CA CYS A 165 19.36 -12.61 1.87
C CYS A 165 20.79 -12.17 1.58
N ASP A 166 21.03 -10.85 1.57
CA ASP A 166 22.37 -10.28 1.46
C ASP A 166 23.13 -10.37 2.80
N GLU A 167 24.32 -9.74 2.87
CA GLU A 167 25.15 -9.77 4.09
C GLU A 167 24.49 -9.08 5.30
N ASP A 168 23.64 -8.08 5.04
CA ASP A 168 22.97 -7.26 6.05
C ASP A 168 21.60 -7.85 6.46
N GLY A 169 21.16 -8.95 5.83
CA GLY A 169 19.90 -9.63 6.13
C GLY A 169 18.69 -9.08 5.38
N TYR A 170 18.89 -8.25 4.36
CA TYR A 170 17.81 -7.80 3.47
C TYR A 170 17.55 -8.81 2.35
N LEU A 171 16.32 -8.82 1.83
CA LEU A 171 15.96 -9.68 0.71
C LEU A 171 16.68 -9.23 -0.57
N THR A 172 17.22 -10.19 -1.32
CA THR A 172 17.97 -9.93 -2.55
C THR A 172 17.70 -11.02 -3.61
N SER A 173 18.37 -10.93 -4.76
CA SER A 173 18.35 -11.98 -5.79
C SER A 173 19.29 -13.12 -5.42
N ASP A 174 19.04 -14.32 -5.97
CA ASP A 174 19.90 -15.50 -5.76
C ASP A 174 21.39 -15.22 -6.05
N GLN A 175 21.67 -14.46 -7.12
CA GLN A 175 23.03 -14.11 -7.54
C GLN A 175 23.80 -13.28 -6.50
N ASN A 176 23.08 -12.49 -5.69
CA ASN A 176 23.65 -11.60 -4.69
C ASN A 176 23.50 -12.16 -3.26
N ALA A 177 22.91 -13.34 -3.12
CA ALA A 177 22.60 -13.91 -1.81
C ALA A 177 23.86 -14.36 -1.08
N VAL A 178 24.00 -13.95 0.17
CA VAL A 178 25.04 -14.41 1.10
C VAL A 178 24.55 -15.60 1.91
N PHE A 179 23.25 -15.65 2.21
CA PHE A 179 22.63 -16.81 2.83
C PHE A 179 21.18 -17.00 2.33
N ARG A 180 20.65 -18.19 2.59
CA ARG A 180 19.28 -18.54 2.25
C ARG A 180 18.56 -19.03 3.49
N THR A 181 17.38 -18.51 3.75
CA THR A 181 16.65 -18.86 4.96
C THR A 181 16.22 -20.33 4.96
N THR A 182 16.36 -20.97 6.10
CA THR A 182 15.71 -22.24 6.43
C THR A 182 14.53 -21.99 7.39
N LEU A 183 13.60 -22.95 7.41
CA LEU A 183 12.60 -23.08 8.46
C LEU A 183 12.21 -24.55 8.55
N LEU A 184 12.54 -25.17 9.65
CA LEU A 184 12.28 -26.58 9.95
C LEU A 184 11.43 -26.67 11.21
N GLU A 185 10.37 -27.45 11.12
CA GLU A 185 9.47 -27.71 12.24
C GLU A 185 9.39 -29.23 12.45
N ASP A 186 9.90 -29.70 13.58
CA ASP A 186 9.77 -31.09 14.00
C ASP A 186 8.70 -31.24 15.11
N THR A 187 8.67 -32.39 15.78
CA THR A 187 7.71 -32.67 16.85
C THR A 187 7.87 -31.71 18.05
N ASN A 188 9.10 -31.31 18.38
CA ASN A 188 9.45 -30.60 19.60
C ASN A 188 9.97 -29.18 19.36
N HIS A 189 10.52 -28.89 18.19
CA HIS A 189 11.22 -27.63 17.92
C HIS A 189 10.82 -26.98 16.60
N ILE A 190 10.98 -25.66 16.57
CA ILE A 190 11.04 -24.85 15.36
C ILE A 190 12.45 -24.28 15.27
N THR A 191 13.16 -24.54 14.17
CA THR A 191 14.49 -24.01 13.90
C THR A 191 14.46 -23.21 12.60
N GLY A 192 15.00 -22.00 12.60
CA GLY A 192 15.11 -21.17 11.40
C GLY A 192 15.66 -19.79 11.72
N HIS A 193 15.58 -18.89 10.75
CA HIS A 193 16.11 -17.53 10.89
C HIS A 193 15.06 -16.60 11.49
N LEU A 194 15.44 -15.88 12.52
CA LEU A 194 14.60 -14.84 13.11
C LEU A 194 14.67 -13.55 12.30
N VAL A 195 13.65 -12.72 12.46
CA VAL A 195 13.62 -11.34 11.95
C VAL A 195 13.87 -10.41 13.12
N ASP A 196 14.88 -9.54 13.02
CA ASP A 196 15.00 -8.39 13.90
C ASP A 196 13.87 -7.42 13.55
N THR A 197 12.82 -7.44 14.37
CA THR A 197 11.61 -6.63 14.13
C THR A 197 11.78 -5.14 14.46
N LYS A 198 12.94 -4.71 14.95
CA LYS A 198 13.27 -3.29 15.10
C LYS A 198 13.96 -2.75 13.86
N LEU A 199 14.88 -3.52 13.27
CA LEU A 199 15.67 -3.12 12.11
C LEU A 199 15.05 -3.58 10.77
N GLY A 200 14.15 -4.57 10.80
CA GLY A 200 13.52 -5.11 9.60
C GLY A 200 14.47 -5.94 8.75
N ILE A 201 15.39 -6.68 9.38
CA ILE A 201 16.37 -7.56 8.73
C ILE A 201 16.22 -9.00 9.22
N ILE A 202 16.63 -9.96 8.41
CA ILE A 202 16.66 -11.38 8.77
C ILE A 202 18.03 -11.70 9.36
N GLU A 203 18.05 -12.34 10.52
CA GLU A 203 19.28 -12.78 11.17
C GLU A 203 19.91 -13.95 10.41
N LYS A 204 21.22 -13.87 10.17
CA LYS A 204 21.96 -14.90 9.44
C LYS A 204 22.04 -16.22 10.20
N GLU A 205 22.17 -16.17 11.51
CA GLU A 205 22.27 -17.37 12.35
C GLU A 205 20.89 -17.98 12.60
N GLU A 206 20.80 -19.31 12.57
CA GLU A 206 19.58 -20.01 12.91
C GLU A 206 19.35 -20.03 14.42
N THR A 207 18.09 -19.88 14.80
CA THR A 207 17.64 -20.04 16.19
C THR A 207 16.66 -21.19 16.30
N GLN A 208 16.86 -22.01 17.33
CA GLN A 208 15.92 -23.06 17.71
C GLN A 208 15.04 -22.59 18.88
N LYS A 209 13.74 -22.86 18.79
CA LYS A 209 12.74 -22.62 19.84
C LYS A 209 11.93 -23.88 20.12
N ILE A 210 11.49 -24.04 21.36
CA ILE A 210 10.63 -25.15 21.77
C ILE A 210 9.22 -24.87 21.27
N LYS A 211 8.68 -25.80 20.48
CA LYS A 211 7.41 -25.63 19.77
C LYS A 211 6.21 -25.51 20.72
N THR A 212 6.20 -26.26 21.82
CA THR A 212 5.11 -26.22 22.81
C THR A 212 5.05 -24.90 23.59
N GLU A 213 6.08 -24.06 23.47
CA GLU A 213 6.17 -22.74 24.09
C GLU A 213 5.76 -21.62 23.14
N LEU A 214 5.39 -21.96 21.90
CA LEU A 214 5.05 -21.02 20.85
C LEU A 214 3.60 -21.19 20.43
N LEU A 215 2.85 -20.09 20.42
CA LEU A 215 1.54 -20.01 19.78
C LEU A 215 1.68 -19.25 18.46
N ARG A 216 1.38 -19.91 17.33
CA ARG A 216 1.37 -19.23 16.03
C ARG A 216 0.22 -18.22 15.97
N ILE A 217 0.54 -16.95 15.82
CA ILE A 217 -0.43 -15.84 15.75
C ILE A 217 -0.73 -15.47 14.30
N LEU A 218 0.30 -15.51 13.44
CA LEU A 218 0.17 -15.11 12.05
C LEU A 218 1.06 -15.95 11.14
N GLY A 219 0.55 -16.24 9.94
CA GLY A 219 1.30 -16.76 8.80
C GLY A 219 0.78 -16.17 7.48
N PRO A 220 1.31 -16.62 6.33
CA PRO A 220 0.98 -16.03 5.02
C PRO A 220 -0.52 -16.00 4.69
N GLU A 221 -1.26 -17.03 5.12
CA GLU A 221 -2.70 -17.17 4.86
C GLU A 221 -3.59 -16.48 5.90
N THR A 222 -3.02 -15.91 6.96
CA THR A 222 -3.79 -15.22 8.01
C THR A 222 -4.43 -13.96 7.43
N SER A 223 -5.73 -13.75 7.67
CA SER A 223 -6.41 -12.50 7.31
C SER A 223 -5.89 -11.32 8.14
N VAL A 224 -5.55 -10.23 7.47
CA VAL A 224 -5.06 -8.98 8.05
C VAL A 224 -5.72 -7.78 7.37
N LEU A 225 -5.62 -6.61 7.99
CA LEU A 225 -5.89 -5.35 7.30
C LEU A 225 -4.60 -4.84 6.69
N HIS A 226 -4.52 -4.80 5.37
CA HIS A 226 -3.45 -4.09 4.68
C HIS A 226 -3.74 -2.59 4.78
N LEU A 227 -2.86 -1.88 5.49
CA LEU A 227 -2.93 -0.44 5.69
C LEU A 227 -2.20 0.29 4.57
N HIS A 228 -2.87 1.28 4.01
CA HIS A 228 -2.36 2.18 2.98
C HIS A 228 -2.46 3.64 3.44
N ILE A 229 -1.60 4.49 2.89
CA ILE A 229 -1.40 5.88 3.32
C ILE A 229 -1.66 6.78 2.11
N PRO A 230 -2.87 7.33 1.95
CA PRO A 230 -3.14 8.26 0.86
C PRO A 230 -2.32 9.54 1.04
N SER A 231 -2.00 10.23 -0.06
CA SER A 231 -1.37 11.55 0.01
C SER A 231 -2.33 12.56 0.65
N GLY A 232 -1.78 13.61 1.27
CA GLY A 232 -2.58 14.67 1.88
C GLY A 232 -2.07 15.10 3.25
N SER A 233 -2.98 15.26 4.21
CA SER A 233 -2.70 15.81 5.53
C SER A 233 -1.59 15.06 6.30
N PRO A 234 -0.91 15.70 7.27
CA PRO A 234 0.11 15.03 8.08
C PRO A 234 -0.39 13.78 8.82
N LEU A 235 0.50 12.81 9.03
CA LEU A 235 0.26 11.59 9.84
C LEU A 235 0.39 11.86 11.34
N THR A 236 -0.38 12.82 11.86
CA THR A 236 -0.32 13.13 13.30
C THR A 236 -0.65 11.87 14.14
N PRO A 237 -0.03 11.67 15.32
CA PRO A 237 -0.29 10.51 16.16
C PRO A 237 -1.79 10.28 16.40
N SER A 238 -2.54 11.33 16.74
CA SER A 238 -3.99 11.24 16.96
C SER A 238 -4.74 10.78 15.71
N SER A 239 -4.42 11.33 14.53
CA SER A 239 -5.09 10.91 13.29
C SER A 239 -4.85 9.43 12.94
N VAL A 240 -3.70 8.88 13.34
CA VAL A 240 -3.38 7.46 13.16
C VAL A 240 -4.19 6.63 14.16
N ASP A 241 -4.24 7.04 15.43
CA ASP A 241 -5.03 6.37 16.48
C ASP A 241 -6.53 6.34 16.15
N ASP A 242 -7.07 7.46 15.67
CA ASP A 242 -8.48 7.56 15.24
C ASP A 242 -8.76 6.60 14.07
N SER A 243 -7.84 6.53 13.11
CA SER A 243 -7.98 5.65 11.94
C SER A 243 -7.95 4.16 12.32
N LEU A 244 -7.04 3.78 13.23
CA LEU A 244 -6.95 2.40 13.73
C LEU A 244 -8.19 2.02 14.56
N THR A 245 -8.70 2.96 15.36
CA THR A 245 -9.94 2.77 16.13
C THR A 245 -11.14 2.53 15.21
N LEU A 246 -11.27 3.35 14.16
CA LEU A 246 -12.31 3.14 13.14
C LEU A 246 -12.12 1.80 12.42
N ALA A 247 -10.90 1.43 12.06
CA ALA A 247 -10.62 0.15 11.42
C ALA A 247 -11.05 -1.05 12.27
N LYS A 248 -10.78 -1.02 13.58
CA LYS A 248 -11.26 -2.04 14.52
C LYS A 248 -12.77 -2.14 14.55
N ALA A 249 -13.48 -1.01 14.52
CA ALA A 249 -14.93 -0.97 14.53
C ALA A 249 -15.54 -1.53 13.22
N TYR A 250 -14.94 -1.21 12.07
CA TYR A 250 -15.38 -1.71 10.76
C TYR A 250 -15.03 -3.18 10.51
N PHE A 251 -13.91 -3.66 11.06
CA PHE A 251 -13.40 -5.01 10.83
C PHE A 251 -13.14 -5.76 12.17
N PRO A 252 -14.16 -5.99 13.00
CA PRO A 252 -13.98 -6.48 14.37
C PRO A 252 -13.38 -7.89 14.47
N SER A 253 -13.41 -8.67 13.37
CA SER A 253 -12.84 -10.02 13.30
C SER A 253 -11.37 -10.05 12.91
N ILE A 254 -10.76 -8.91 12.55
CA ILE A 254 -9.37 -8.83 12.10
C ILE A 254 -8.59 -7.97 13.10
N SER A 255 -7.61 -8.57 13.77
CA SER A 255 -6.84 -7.93 14.85
C SER A 255 -5.41 -7.53 14.47
N ILE A 256 -5.03 -7.80 13.22
CA ILE A 256 -3.66 -7.60 12.74
C ILE A 256 -3.68 -6.63 11.55
N VAL A 257 -2.80 -5.64 11.61
CA VAL A 257 -2.54 -4.71 10.51
C VAL A 257 -1.17 -5.02 9.92
N ALA A 258 -1.09 -5.06 8.60
CA ALA A 258 0.16 -5.12 7.87
C ALA A 258 0.30 -3.89 6.97
N CYS A 259 1.51 -3.41 6.76
CA CYS A 259 1.81 -2.30 5.86
C CYS A 259 3.15 -2.56 5.18
N SER A 260 3.31 -2.13 3.94
CA SER A 260 4.62 -2.04 3.28
C SER A 260 4.78 -0.64 2.74
N SER A 261 5.80 0.06 3.21
CA SER A 261 6.03 1.45 2.84
C SER A 261 7.47 1.85 3.11
N TRP A 262 7.97 2.80 2.32
CA TRP A 262 9.20 3.52 2.65
C TRP A 262 9.11 4.25 4.00
N LEU A 263 7.89 4.59 4.46
CA LEU A 263 7.64 5.21 5.75
C LEU A 263 7.96 4.29 6.94
N LEU A 264 8.28 3.01 6.69
CA LEU A 264 8.64 2.04 7.73
C LEU A 264 10.14 1.74 7.78
N ASP A 265 10.95 2.35 6.91
CA ASP A 265 12.39 2.13 6.88
C ASP A 265 13.10 2.78 8.08
N PRO A 266 13.77 2.00 8.97
CA PRO A 266 14.53 2.54 10.09
C PRO A 266 15.56 3.61 9.72
N ALA A 267 16.07 3.62 8.49
CA ALA A 267 16.99 4.66 8.01
C ALA A 267 16.36 6.07 8.04
N LEU A 268 15.03 6.19 8.16
CA LEU A 268 14.37 7.47 8.40
C LEU A 268 14.81 8.15 9.70
N ASP A 269 15.30 7.40 10.69
CA ASP A 269 15.86 7.99 11.90
C ASP A 269 17.10 8.87 11.63
N LEU A 270 17.77 8.66 10.50
CA LEU A 270 18.95 9.43 10.07
C LEU A 270 18.56 10.73 9.33
N VAL A 271 17.38 10.78 8.71
CA VAL A 271 17.00 11.86 7.78
C VAL A 271 15.78 12.67 8.19
N ALA A 272 14.83 12.09 8.92
CA ALA A 272 13.69 12.84 9.44
C ALA A 272 14.04 13.58 10.75
N SER A 273 13.45 14.76 10.98
CA SER A 273 13.58 15.47 12.27
C SER A 273 12.99 14.67 13.43
N GLN A 274 13.45 14.89 14.67
CA GLN A 274 12.98 14.12 15.83
C GLN A 274 11.47 14.29 16.08
N GLU A 275 10.92 15.45 15.74
CA GLU A 275 9.50 15.81 15.87
C GLU A 275 8.67 15.41 14.64
N SER A 276 9.22 14.57 13.75
CA SER A 276 8.54 14.18 12.52
C SER A 276 7.46 13.12 12.79
N ASN A 277 6.21 13.46 12.44
CA ASN A 277 5.09 12.52 12.37
C ASN A 277 5.43 11.22 11.61
N THR A 278 6.29 11.28 10.59
CA THR A 278 6.75 10.09 9.86
C THR A 278 7.55 9.14 10.73
N ARG A 279 8.39 9.66 11.63
CA ARG A 279 9.14 8.82 12.58
C ARG A 279 8.21 8.21 13.61
N ASP A 280 7.28 9.01 14.16
CA ASP A 280 6.29 8.50 15.10
C ASP A 280 5.45 7.38 14.48
N PHE A 281 5.06 7.55 13.22
CA PHE A 281 4.38 6.51 12.45
C PHE A 281 5.26 5.25 12.31
N MET A 282 6.50 5.40 11.86
CA MET A 282 7.46 4.31 11.68
C MET A 282 7.70 3.50 12.97
N HIS A 283 7.80 4.16 14.11
CA HIS A 283 8.11 3.55 15.41
C HIS A 283 6.95 2.73 15.99
N ARG A 284 5.73 2.89 15.47
CA ARG A 284 4.58 2.05 15.86
C ARG A 284 4.75 0.60 15.41
N PHE A 285 5.42 0.37 14.28
CA PHE A 285 5.43 -0.94 13.62
C PHE A 285 6.63 -1.79 14.04
N LYS A 286 6.35 -3.08 14.27
CA LYS A 286 7.33 -4.16 14.17
C LYS A 286 7.60 -4.41 12.70
N LYS A 287 8.86 -4.58 12.32
CA LYS A 287 9.33 -4.52 10.93
C LYS A 287 9.76 -5.88 10.40
N PHE A 288 9.75 -6.00 9.08
CA PHE A 288 10.30 -7.13 8.34
C PHE A 288 10.70 -6.68 6.94
N PRO A 289 11.69 -7.33 6.31
CA PRO A 289 12.11 -6.92 4.98
C PRO A 289 11.07 -7.30 3.94
N VAL A 290 10.99 -6.54 2.85
CA VAL A 290 10.14 -6.83 1.70
C VAL A 290 10.93 -6.61 0.42
N SER A 291 10.58 -7.35 -0.63
CA SER A 291 11.32 -7.27 -1.90
C SER A 291 10.81 -6.11 -2.74
N TYR A 292 11.70 -5.14 -3.00
CA TYR A 292 11.48 -4.03 -3.93
C TYR A 292 12.77 -3.81 -4.73
N THR A 293 12.66 -3.76 -6.05
CA THR A 293 13.81 -3.47 -6.92
C THR A 293 14.32 -2.04 -6.73
N VAL A 294 13.39 -1.10 -6.52
CA VAL A 294 13.70 0.31 -6.24
C VAL A 294 12.93 0.72 -4.98
N PRO A 295 13.61 1.21 -3.93
CA PRO A 295 12.97 1.72 -2.73
C PRO A 295 11.98 2.85 -3.04
N GLN A 296 10.79 2.79 -2.44
CA GLN A 296 9.74 3.76 -2.71
C GLN A 296 10.10 5.19 -2.24
N ILE A 297 11.07 5.36 -1.34
CA ILE A 297 11.46 6.70 -0.88
C ILE A 297 11.92 7.60 -2.03
N TYR A 298 12.56 7.03 -3.06
CA TYR A 298 13.03 7.79 -4.22
C TYR A 298 11.85 8.41 -4.97
N GLU A 299 10.85 7.60 -5.31
CA GLU A 299 9.65 8.10 -5.99
C GLU A 299 8.84 9.07 -5.12
N ARG A 300 8.71 8.79 -3.81
CA ARG A 300 7.82 9.54 -2.92
C ARG A 300 8.40 10.86 -2.44
N VAL A 301 9.73 11.00 -2.41
CA VAL A 301 10.41 12.22 -1.97
C VAL A 301 10.91 13.07 -3.14
N PHE A 302 11.24 12.46 -4.28
CA PHE A 302 11.84 13.15 -5.43
C PHE A 302 10.99 13.13 -6.70
N GLY A 303 10.09 12.14 -6.85
CA GLY A 303 9.20 12.02 -8.01
C GLY A 303 9.29 10.66 -8.70
N PHE A 304 8.22 10.26 -9.41
CA PHE A 304 8.09 8.93 -9.99
C PHE A 304 9.18 8.59 -11.00
N GLY A 305 9.58 7.31 -11.03
CA GLY A 305 10.56 6.77 -11.96
C GLY A 305 12.03 7.05 -11.61
N LEU A 306 12.30 7.73 -10.49
CA LEU A 306 13.67 8.02 -10.07
C LEU A 306 14.28 6.85 -9.29
N GLY A 307 15.49 6.47 -9.67
CA GLY A 307 16.37 5.58 -8.91
C GLY A 307 17.40 6.36 -8.10
N GLU A 308 18.33 5.63 -7.48
CA GLU A 308 19.34 6.22 -6.62
C GLU A 308 20.26 7.21 -7.35
N THR A 309 20.69 6.87 -8.56
CA THR A 309 21.57 7.71 -9.39
C THR A 309 20.92 9.05 -9.73
N GLU A 310 19.65 9.03 -10.13
CA GLU A 310 18.90 10.25 -10.42
C GLU A 310 18.67 11.07 -9.15
N VAL A 311 18.35 10.41 -8.03
CA VAL A 311 18.18 11.07 -6.72
C VAL A 311 19.45 11.78 -6.29
N LEU A 312 20.64 11.22 -6.48
CA LEU A 312 21.92 11.85 -6.11
C LEU A 312 22.21 13.16 -6.84
N THR A 313 21.65 13.35 -8.04
CA THR A 313 21.84 14.55 -8.87
C THR A 313 20.62 15.48 -8.90
N TYR A 314 19.52 15.07 -8.26
CA TYR A 314 18.27 15.84 -8.19
C TYR A 314 18.46 17.22 -7.53
N ASN A 315 17.76 18.24 -8.03
CA ASN A 315 17.76 19.58 -7.42
C ASN A 315 16.93 19.62 -6.13
N ALA A 316 17.55 19.31 -4.99
CA ALA A 316 16.86 19.21 -3.71
C ALA A 316 16.36 20.56 -3.18
N THR A 317 15.04 20.70 -3.06
CA THR A 317 14.36 21.91 -2.58
C THR A 317 13.88 21.77 -1.13
N THR A 318 13.66 20.55 -0.63
CA THR A 318 13.19 20.30 0.75
C THR A 318 14.32 19.83 1.68
N SER A 319 14.11 19.96 2.99
CA SER A 319 15.06 19.46 4.00
C SER A 319 15.22 17.95 3.95
N LEU A 320 14.13 17.21 3.74
CA LEU A 320 14.13 15.76 3.61
C LEU A 320 14.92 15.32 2.37
N GLN A 321 14.72 15.95 1.22
CA GLN A 321 15.48 15.65 -0.01
C GLN A 321 16.99 15.81 0.20
N LYS A 322 17.40 16.93 0.81
CA LYS A 322 18.83 17.20 1.10
C LYS A 322 19.44 16.16 2.03
N LYS A 323 18.71 15.75 3.08
CA LYS A 323 19.18 14.76 4.05
C LYS A 323 19.24 13.35 3.46
N VAL A 324 18.27 12.96 2.64
CA VAL A 324 18.32 11.68 1.91
C VAL A 324 19.53 11.63 0.98
N GLN A 325 19.77 12.68 0.19
CA GLN A 325 20.96 12.75 -0.68
C GLN A 325 22.27 12.68 0.13
N GLN A 326 22.35 13.35 1.28
CA GLN A 326 23.54 13.28 2.13
C GLN A 326 23.75 11.89 2.72
N ALA A 327 22.68 11.22 3.14
CA ALA A 327 22.74 9.86 3.66
C ALA A 327 23.22 8.87 2.59
N LEU A 328 22.69 8.96 1.37
CA LEU A 328 23.14 8.16 0.21
C LEU A 328 24.63 8.37 -0.07
N LYS A 329 25.11 9.62 -0.09
CA LYS A 329 26.55 9.94 -0.26
C LYS A 329 27.44 9.36 0.83
N ASN A 330 26.88 9.11 2.01
CA ASN A 330 27.58 8.49 3.14
C ASN A 330 27.44 6.95 3.15
N GLY A 331 26.84 6.36 2.12
CA GLY A 331 26.69 4.91 1.97
C GLY A 331 25.46 4.30 2.64
N VAL A 332 24.51 5.12 3.10
CA VAL A 332 23.22 4.60 3.61
C VAL A 332 22.42 4.04 2.45
N LYS A 333 21.90 2.82 2.61
CA LYS A 333 20.92 2.23 1.71
C LYS A 333 19.52 2.41 2.31
N PHE A 334 18.59 2.91 1.49
CA PHE A 334 17.18 2.97 1.87
C PHE A 334 16.43 1.76 1.34
N HIS A 335 15.35 1.40 2.01
CA HIS A 335 14.52 0.25 1.67
C HIS A 335 13.03 0.62 1.70
N THR A 336 12.23 -0.15 0.98
CA THR A 336 10.82 -0.28 1.33
C THR A 336 10.73 -1.36 2.39
N THR A 337 10.05 -1.09 3.50
CA THR A 337 10.03 -2.00 4.65
C THR A 337 8.59 -2.42 4.94
N GLY A 338 8.42 -3.71 5.26
CA GLY A 338 7.17 -4.24 5.76
C GLY A 338 7.06 -4.00 7.25
N GLY A 339 5.85 -3.85 7.76
CA GLY A 339 5.62 -3.82 9.19
C GLY A 339 4.23 -4.27 9.57
N TYR A 340 4.09 -4.65 10.83
CA TYR A 340 2.84 -5.11 11.41
C TYR A 340 2.55 -4.48 12.77
N LEU A 341 1.26 -4.44 13.09
CA LEU A 341 0.70 -4.14 14.41
C LEU A 341 -0.21 -5.30 14.81
N ILE A 342 -0.15 -5.71 16.07
CA ILE A 342 -1.05 -6.72 16.65
C ILE A 342 -1.93 -6.00 17.69
N ASN A 343 -3.17 -6.46 17.81
CA ASN A 343 -4.18 -5.95 18.74
C ASN A 343 -4.65 -4.52 18.39
N LEU A 344 -5.26 -4.37 17.20
CA LEU A 344 -6.20 -3.28 16.92
C LEU A 344 -7.16 -3.08 18.09
#